data_AF-A0A0C5BC75-F1
#
_entry.id   AF-A0A0C5BC75-F1
#
_cell.length_a   1.000
_cell.length_b   1.000
_cell.length_c   1.000
_cell.angle_alpha   90.00
_cell.angle_beta   90.00
_cell.angle_gamma   90.00
#
_symmetry.space_group_name_H-M   'P 1'
#
loop_
_entity.id
_entity.type
_entity.pdbx_description
1 polymer ?
#
loop_
_entity_poly.entity_id
_entity_poly.type
_entity_poly.pdbx_seq_one_letter_code
_entity_poly.pdbx_strand_id
1 'polypeptide(L)'
;MIFAVSVKSIMFRDGSSKNFQKNLTNRRGDLLVEAVTLHRRFPYAVLAAFFFIDAAAEHDGTARRKSTFENAFPRLRLFTRRPDPSGREEQFERFYLILLDANSFAPSIRAFEVHDGETEVNLDSALDEMIELIGERNFDLYDGTDGVIKKL
;
A
#
# COMPACT_ATOMS: atom_id res chain seq x y z
N MET A 1 10.13 12.43 -14.65
CA MET A 1 9.20 11.94 -13.62
C MET A 1 9.53 10.50 -13.27
N ILE A 2 9.38 10.05 -12.01
CA ILE A 2 9.55 8.65 -11.60
C ILE A 2 8.23 8.15 -11.02
N PHE A 3 7.78 6.98 -11.48
CA PHE A 3 6.80 6.17 -10.79
C PHE A 3 7.53 5.02 -10.12
N ALA A 4 7.28 4.78 -8.84
CA ALA A 4 7.80 3.60 -8.16
C ALA A 4 6.74 2.94 -7.29
N VAL A 5 6.84 1.62 -7.22
CA VAL A 5 5.93 0.77 -6.46
C VAL A 5 6.73 -0.02 -5.44
N SER A 6 6.40 0.14 -4.16
CA SER A 6 6.91 -0.75 -3.12
C SER A 6 5.95 -1.91 -2.93
N VAL A 7 6.47 -3.13 -3.03
CA VAL A 7 5.73 -4.35 -2.73
C VAL A 7 6.33 -5.00 -1.49
N LYS A 8 5.50 -5.19 -0.47
CA LYS A 8 5.87 -5.91 0.76
C LYS A 8 4.89 -7.03 1.01
N SER A 9 5.35 -8.03 1.78
CA SER A 9 4.48 -9.11 2.20
C SER A 9 4.76 -9.61 3.61
N ILE A 10 3.72 -10.16 4.27
CA ILE A 10 3.83 -11.04 5.44
C ILE A 10 2.92 -12.25 5.21
N MET A 11 3.51 -13.38 4.80
CA MET A 11 2.78 -14.60 4.43
C MET A 11 2.90 -15.74 5.43
N PHE A 12 3.74 -15.58 6.45
CA PHE A 12 4.04 -16.65 7.40
C PHE A 12 3.78 -16.20 8.83
N ARG A 13 3.13 -17.07 9.59
CA ARG A 13 2.93 -16.90 11.03
C ARG A 13 4.26 -17.01 11.75
N ASP A 14 4.45 -16.18 12.77
CA ASP A 14 5.56 -16.33 13.69
C ASP A 14 5.44 -17.67 14.44
N GLY A 15 6.54 -18.42 14.52
CA GLY A 15 6.55 -19.78 15.05
C GLY A 15 6.13 -19.87 16.52
N SER A 16 6.36 -18.82 17.31
CA SER A 16 6.04 -18.74 18.75
C SER A 16 4.64 -18.20 18.97
N SER A 17 4.37 -16.99 18.49
CA SER A 17 3.12 -16.27 18.75
C SER A 17 1.97 -16.65 17.81
N LYS A 18 2.25 -17.46 16.78
CA LYS A 18 1.32 -17.97 15.77
C LYS A 18 0.52 -16.88 15.04
N ASN A 19 0.97 -15.63 15.08
CA ASN A 19 0.36 -14.48 14.42
C ASN A 19 1.32 -13.81 13.44
N PHE A 20 0.81 -12.83 12.70
CA PHE A 20 1.57 -12.12 11.65
C PHE A 20 2.15 -10.77 12.12
N GLN A 21 1.85 -10.32 13.35
CA GLN A 21 2.11 -8.95 13.79
C GLN A 21 3.60 -8.63 14.02
N LYS A 22 4.43 -9.61 14.36
CA LYS A 22 5.87 -9.39 14.66
C LYS A 22 6.60 -8.72 13.48
N ASN A 23 6.24 -9.08 12.25
CA ASN A 23 6.88 -8.56 11.05
C ASN A 23 6.31 -7.21 10.61
N LEU A 24 5.15 -6.80 11.12
CA LEU A 24 4.48 -5.55 10.74
C LEU A 24 5.32 -4.31 11.07
N THR A 25 5.97 -4.28 12.24
CA THR A 25 6.84 -3.16 12.63
C THR A 25 8.05 -3.03 11.71
N ASN A 26 8.66 -4.15 11.33
CA ASN A 26 9.83 -4.16 10.44
C ASN A 26 9.43 -3.70 9.04
N ARG A 27 8.34 -4.27 8.48
CA ARG A 27 7.83 -3.88 7.16
C ARG A 27 7.44 -2.41 7.09
N ARG A 28 6.85 -1.86 8.16
CA ARG A 28 6.61 -0.42 8.30
C ARG A 28 7.92 0.37 8.19
N GLY A 29 8.97 -0.03 8.90
CA GLY A 29 10.28 0.63 8.83
C GLY A 29 10.87 0.64 7.43
N ASP A 30 10.83 -0.50 6.75
CA ASP A 30 11.34 -0.63 5.37
C ASP A 30 10.60 0.30 4.39
N LEU A 31 9.26 0.29 4.45
CA LEU A 31 8.41 1.14 3.60
C LEU A 31 8.70 2.63 3.81
N LEU A 32 8.92 3.04 5.06
CA LEU A 32 9.23 4.44 5.39
C LEU A 32 10.57 4.88 4.81
N VAL A 33 11.59 4.03 4.96
CA VAL A 33 12.91 4.33 4.41
C VAL A 33 12.83 4.45 2.88
N GLU A 34 12.10 3.55 2.22
CA GLU A 34 11.89 3.60 0.77
C GLU A 34 11.21 4.89 0.32
N ALA A 35 10.11 5.28 0.98
CA ALA A 35 9.38 6.51 0.67
C ALA A 35 10.27 7.76 0.84
N VAL A 36 10.92 7.89 2.01
CA VAL A 36 11.78 9.03 2.31
C VAL A 36 12.96 9.11 1.35
N THR A 37 13.62 7.99 1.06
CA THR A 37 14.76 7.96 0.13
C THR A 37 14.36 8.42 -1.26
N LEU A 38 13.22 7.96 -1.77
CA LEU A 38 12.75 8.32 -3.11
C LEU A 38 12.25 9.76 -3.17
N HIS A 39 11.40 10.21 -2.25
CA HIS A 39 10.87 11.57 -2.26
C HIS A 39 11.93 12.64 -2.04
N ARG A 40 12.95 12.38 -1.20
CA ARG A 40 14.08 13.31 -1.05
C ARG A 40 14.89 13.47 -2.32
N ARG A 41 15.07 12.38 -3.09
CA ARG A 41 15.85 12.40 -4.32
C ARG A 41 15.04 12.92 -5.50
N PHE A 42 13.75 12.60 -5.53
CA PHE A 42 12.81 12.89 -6.59
C PHE A 42 11.49 13.39 -5.97
N PRO A 43 11.37 14.69 -5.63
CA PRO A 43 10.20 15.23 -4.90
C PRO A 43 8.87 15.05 -5.66
N TYR A 44 8.94 14.99 -6.98
CA TYR A 44 7.82 14.77 -7.89
C TYR A 44 7.59 13.30 -8.25
N ALA A 45 8.27 12.35 -7.60
CA ALA A 45 7.95 10.95 -7.78
C ALA A 45 6.52 10.66 -7.29
N VAL A 46 5.86 9.73 -7.97
CA VAL A 46 4.61 9.12 -7.51
C VAL A 46 4.97 7.76 -6.93
N LEU A 47 4.70 7.55 -5.65
CA LEU A 47 4.96 6.31 -4.94
C LEU A 47 3.67 5.62 -4.55
N ALA A 48 3.55 4.36 -4.95
CA ALA A 48 2.51 3.46 -4.47
C ALA A 48 3.10 2.37 -3.58
N ALA A 49 2.34 1.91 -2.60
CA ALA A 49 2.70 0.75 -1.79
C ALA A 49 1.59 -0.31 -1.85
N PHE A 50 1.96 -1.54 -2.17
CA PHE A 50 1.13 -2.73 -2.04
C PHE A 50 1.69 -3.61 -0.95
N PHE A 51 0.97 -3.70 0.16
CA PHE A 51 1.38 -4.53 1.28
C PHE A 51 0.45 -5.71 1.44
N PHE A 52 0.95 -6.87 1.04
CA PHE A 52 0.22 -8.12 1.10
C PHE A 52 0.37 -8.78 2.46
N ILE A 53 -0.72 -9.24 3.04
CA ILE A 53 -0.69 -10.12 4.21
C ILE A 53 -1.56 -11.34 3.93
N ASP A 54 -1.21 -12.47 4.53
CA ASP A 54 -2.02 -13.68 4.45
C ASP A 54 -3.45 -13.40 4.93
N ALA A 55 -4.47 -13.94 4.25
CA ALA A 55 -5.87 -13.73 4.60
C ALA A 55 -6.18 -14.12 6.07
N ALA A 56 -5.48 -15.12 6.61
CA ALA A 56 -5.67 -15.55 7.98
C ALA A 56 -5.15 -14.53 9.03
N ALA A 57 -4.47 -13.46 8.60
CA ALA A 57 -4.09 -12.31 9.43
C ALA A 57 -5.29 -11.46 9.84
N GLU A 58 -6.42 -11.56 9.13
CA GLU A 58 -7.69 -10.92 9.50
C GLU A 58 -8.27 -11.51 10.80
N HIS A 59 -8.01 -12.80 11.04
CA HIS A 59 -8.58 -13.56 12.15
C HIS A 59 -7.56 -13.99 13.20
N ASP A 60 -6.31 -13.51 13.13
CA ASP A 60 -5.27 -13.91 14.08
C ASP A 60 -5.38 -13.21 15.46
N GLY A 61 -6.42 -12.41 15.68
CA GLY A 61 -6.68 -11.69 16.92
C GLY A 61 -6.92 -12.62 18.12
N THR A 62 -6.83 -12.05 19.32
CA THR A 62 -7.16 -12.72 20.59
C THR A 62 -8.06 -11.82 21.42
N ALA A 63 -8.62 -12.35 22.51
CA ALA A 63 -9.44 -11.54 23.44
C ALA A 63 -8.72 -10.29 23.99
N ARG A 64 -7.38 -10.26 23.95
CA ARG A 64 -6.55 -9.13 24.43
C ARG A 64 -5.92 -8.30 23.31
N ARG A 65 -5.98 -8.76 22.05
CA ARG A 65 -5.20 -8.18 20.95
C ARG A 65 -6.02 -8.20 19.66
N LYS A 66 -6.13 -7.04 19.01
CA LYS A 66 -6.68 -6.92 17.65
C LYS A 66 -5.93 -7.81 16.66
N SER A 67 -6.58 -8.16 15.56
CA SER A 67 -5.92 -8.94 14.51
C SER A 67 -4.79 -8.16 13.86
N THR A 68 -3.89 -8.84 13.15
CA THR A 68 -2.80 -8.18 12.42
C THR A 68 -3.36 -7.24 11.36
N PHE A 69 -4.43 -7.62 10.68
CA PHE A 69 -5.17 -6.77 9.74
C PHE A 69 -5.66 -5.48 10.40
N GLU A 70 -6.44 -5.58 11.47
CA GLU A 70 -6.97 -4.40 12.19
C GLU A 70 -5.85 -3.51 12.74
N ASN A 71 -4.74 -4.09 13.16
CA ASN A 71 -3.60 -3.35 13.68
C ASN A 71 -2.77 -2.66 12.58
N ALA A 72 -2.85 -3.10 11.33
CA ALA A 72 -2.08 -2.53 10.23
C ALA A 72 -2.53 -1.10 9.91
N PHE A 73 -3.84 -0.85 9.85
CA PHE A 73 -4.40 0.47 9.52
C PHE A 73 -3.88 1.61 10.41
N PRO A 74 -4.06 1.61 11.74
CA PRO A 74 -3.57 2.71 12.58
C PRO A 74 -2.05 2.86 12.57
N ARG A 75 -1.30 1.81 12.24
CA ARG A 75 0.16 1.83 12.17
C ARG A 75 0.70 2.42 10.87
N LEU A 76 -0.08 2.35 9.79
CA LEU A 76 0.34 2.72 8.44
C LEU A 76 -0.38 3.97 7.91
N ARG A 77 -1.55 4.32 8.46
CA ARG A 77 -2.40 5.43 8.00
C ARG A 77 -1.69 6.78 7.85
N LEU A 78 -0.72 7.07 8.73
CA LEU A 78 0.06 8.31 8.69
C LEU A 78 0.98 8.43 7.47
N PHE A 79 1.20 7.35 6.73
CA PHE A 79 2.14 7.25 5.61
C PHE A 79 1.43 7.18 4.26
N THR A 80 0.22 7.68 4.18
CA THR A 80 -0.62 7.60 2.99
C THR A 80 -1.10 8.99 2.60
N ARG A 81 -1.68 9.10 1.38
CA ARG A 81 -2.29 10.32 0.86
C ARG A 81 -1.34 11.51 0.85
N ARG A 82 -0.13 11.32 0.32
CA ARG A 82 0.75 12.45 0.00
C ARG A 82 0.05 13.35 -1.03
N PRO A 83 -0.28 14.61 -0.71
CA PRO A 83 -1.12 15.44 -1.58
C PRO A 83 -0.34 15.98 -2.78
N ASP A 84 0.90 16.40 -2.56
CA ASP A 84 1.74 17.10 -3.52
C ASP A 84 3.23 16.96 -3.13
N PRO A 85 4.16 17.43 -3.97
CA PRO A 85 5.60 17.34 -3.71
C PRO A 85 6.09 17.97 -2.39
N SER A 86 5.33 18.92 -1.81
CA SER A 86 5.59 19.54 -0.51
C SER A 86 5.04 18.74 0.68
N GLY A 87 4.25 17.70 0.40
CA GLY A 87 3.77 16.74 1.40
C GLY A 87 4.91 15.97 2.06
N ARG A 88 4.62 15.30 3.17
CA ARG A 88 5.66 14.63 3.96
C ARG A 88 6.32 13.52 3.16
N GLU A 89 7.64 13.44 3.25
CA GLU A 89 8.46 12.55 2.43
C GLU A 89 8.19 11.07 2.73
N GLU A 90 7.76 10.75 3.95
CA GLU A 90 7.41 9.40 4.37
C GLU A 90 6.03 8.92 3.92
N GLN A 91 5.23 9.78 3.30
CA GLN A 91 3.90 9.43 2.81
C GLN A 91 3.97 8.91 1.37
N PHE A 92 3.27 7.82 1.08
CA PHE A 92 2.94 7.38 -0.27
C PHE A 92 1.71 8.13 -0.80
N GLU A 93 1.63 8.32 -2.12
CA GLU A 93 0.46 8.84 -2.82
C GLU A 93 -0.73 7.86 -2.71
N ARG A 94 -0.45 6.56 -2.85
CA ARG A 94 -1.40 5.47 -2.62
C ARG A 94 -0.77 4.34 -1.84
N PHE A 95 -1.51 3.79 -0.87
CA PHE A 95 -1.02 2.69 -0.06
C PHE A 95 -2.17 1.72 0.23
N TYR A 96 -2.06 0.53 -0.34
CA TYR A 96 -3.03 -0.54 -0.21
C TYR A 96 -2.51 -1.65 0.72
N LEU A 97 -3.40 -2.11 1.60
CA LEU A 97 -3.25 -3.35 2.35
C LEU A 97 -4.07 -4.42 1.64
N ILE A 98 -3.45 -5.55 1.33
CA ILE A 98 -4.07 -6.61 0.55
C ILE A 98 -4.09 -7.90 1.37
N LEU A 99 -5.28 -8.43 1.61
CA LEU A 99 -5.46 -9.80 2.08
C LEU A 99 -5.33 -10.76 0.89
N LEU A 100 -4.37 -11.68 0.98
CA LEU A 100 -4.14 -12.72 -0.01
C LEU A 100 -4.46 -14.08 0.58
N ASP A 101 -5.44 -14.78 0.01
CA ASP A 101 -5.60 -16.21 0.17
C ASP A 101 -4.93 -16.92 -1.03
N ALA A 102 -3.78 -17.53 -0.77
CA ALA A 102 -3.00 -18.25 -1.79
C ALA A 102 -3.44 -19.71 -1.97
N ASN A 103 -4.66 -20.07 -1.54
CA ASN A 103 -5.24 -21.39 -1.79
C ASN A 103 -5.20 -21.75 -3.29
N SER A 104 -4.61 -22.90 -3.61
CA SER A 104 -4.42 -23.35 -4.99
C SER A 104 -5.70 -23.66 -5.76
N PHE A 105 -6.83 -23.84 -5.08
CA PHE A 105 -8.12 -24.17 -5.71
C PHE A 105 -8.98 -22.95 -6.04
N ALA A 106 -8.89 -21.90 -5.22
CA ALA A 106 -9.67 -20.68 -5.37
C ALA A 106 -8.91 -19.52 -4.69
N PRO A 107 -7.85 -19.01 -5.31
CA PRO A 107 -7.10 -17.89 -4.74
C PRO A 107 -8.00 -16.66 -4.68
N SER A 108 -7.88 -15.86 -3.62
CA SER A 108 -8.65 -14.63 -3.49
C SER A 108 -7.79 -13.48 -3.00
N ILE A 109 -8.16 -12.28 -3.44
CA ILE A 109 -7.49 -11.02 -3.13
C ILE A 109 -8.56 -10.03 -2.70
N ARG A 110 -8.36 -9.40 -1.54
CA ARG A 110 -9.20 -8.30 -1.05
C ARG A 110 -8.30 -7.12 -0.72
N ALA A 111 -8.53 -5.99 -1.37
CA ALA A 111 -7.69 -4.80 -1.23
C ALA A 111 -8.42 -3.72 -0.43
N PHE A 112 -7.68 -2.99 0.38
CA PHE A 112 -8.16 -1.87 1.19
C PHE A 112 -7.16 -0.73 1.07
N GLU A 113 -7.64 0.50 0.95
CA GLU A 113 -6.77 1.64 1.19
C GLU A 113 -6.40 1.71 2.66
N VAL A 114 -5.12 1.90 2.98
CA VAL A 114 -4.66 1.93 4.37
C VAL A 114 -5.32 3.06 5.18
N HIS A 115 -5.84 4.09 4.54
CA HIS A 115 -6.61 5.13 5.23
C HIS A 115 -8.02 4.67 5.66
N ASP A 116 -8.61 3.67 4.98
CA ASP A 116 -9.97 3.17 5.15
C ASP A 116 -9.96 1.64 5.14
N GLY A 117 -10.00 1.07 6.34
CA GLY A 117 -10.00 -0.39 6.52
C GLY A 117 -11.39 -1.01 6.54
N GLU A 118 -12.44 -0.25 6.25
CA GLU A 118 -13.82 -0.72 6.26
C GLU A 118 -14.32 -1.00 4.83
N THR A 119 -13.83 -0.23 3.86
CA THR A 119 -14.25 -0.34 2.46
C THR A 119 -13.23 -1.10 1.61
N GLU A 120 -13.67 -2.20 1.01
CA GLU A 120 -12.87 -2.88 -0.02
C GLU A 120 -12.81 -2.05 -1.29
N VAL A 121 -11.63 -1.98 -1.89
CA VAL A 121 -11.40 -1.30 -3.17
C VAL A 121 -11.23 -2.34 -4.28
N ASN A 122 -11.81 -2.04 -5.44
CA ASN A 122 -11.53 -2.81 -6.64
C ASN A 122 -10.09 -2.51 -7.09
N LEU A 123 -9.28 -3.56 -7.28
CA LEU A 123 -7.87 -3.39 -7.60
C LEU A 123 -7.66 -2.76 -8.98
N ASP A 124 -8.51 -3.06 -9.97
CA ASP A 124 -8.40 -2.47 -11.31
C ASP A 124 -8.63 -0.95 -11.23
N SER A 125 -9.69 -0.52 -10.54
CA SER A 125 -9.94 0.91 -10.30
C SER A 125 -8.82 1.59 -9.52
N ALA A 126 -8.26 0.91 -8.52
CA ALA A 126 -7.12 1.40 -7.76
C ALA A 126 -5.85 1.57 -8.62
N LEU A 127 -5.66 0.72 -9.65
CA LEU A 127 -4.57 0.85 -10.60
C LEU A 127 -4.81 1.99 -11.59
N ASP A 128 -6.04 2.16 -12.07
CA ASP A 128 -6.42 3.27 -12.96
C ASP A 128 -6.17 4.63 -12.28
N GLU A 129 -6.57 4.79 -11.02
CA GLU A 129 -6.28 6.00 -10.23
C GLU A 129 -4.78 6.30 -10.10
N MET A 130 -3.94 5.28 -10.00
CA MET A 130 -2.48 5.49 -9.98
C MET A 130 -1.97 6.01 -11.32
N ILE A 131 -2.52 5.52 -12.43
CA ILE A 131 -2.14 6.00 -13.78
C ILE A 131 -2.57 7.46 -13.95
N GLU A 132 -3.76 7.83 -13.48
CA GLU A 132 -4.22 9.22 -13.48
C GLU A 132 -3.28 10.12 -12.66
N LEU A 133 -2.89 9.70 -11.45
CA LEU A 133 -1.94 10.43 -10.60
C LEU A 133 -0.57 10.60 -11.29
N ILE A 134 -0.09 9.59 -12.00
CA ILE A 134 1.14 9.67 -12.78
C ILE A 134 0.98 10.70 -13.89
N GLY A 135 -0.15 10.71 -14.60
CA GLY A 135 -0.47 11.71 -15.62
C GLY A 135 -0.44 13.13 -15.06
N GLU A 136 -1.14 13.36 -13.94
CA GLU A 136 -1.23 14.67 -13.28
C GLU A 136 0.15 15.21 -12.86
N ARG A 137 1.03 14.34 -12.35
CA ARG A 137 2.39 14.72 -11.92
C ARG A 137 3.39 14.79 -13.06
N ASN A 138 2.99 14.47 -14.28
CA ASN A 138 3.87 14.54 -15.44
C ASN A 138 3.85 15.92 -16.08
N PHE A 139 4.92 16.69 -15.86
CA PHE A 139 5.11 18.00 -16.50
C PHE A 139 5.26 17.93 -18.04
N ASP A 140 5.56 16.76 -18.60
CA ASP A 140 5.77 16.57 -20.04
C ASP A 140 4.47 16.45 -20.86
N LEU A 141 3.35 16.98 -20.37
CA LEU A 141 2.05 17.04 -21.06
C LEU A 141 1.52 15.66 -21.48
N TYR A 142 1.40 14.72 -20.55
CA TYR A 142 0.70 13.45 -20.81
C TYR A 142 -0.67 13.47 -20.12
N ASP A 143 -1.72 13.09 -20.86
CA ASP A 143 -3.05 12.82 -20.32
C ASP A 143 -3.08 11.37 -19.79
N GLY A 144 -3.52 11.19 -18.55
CA GLY A 144 -3.63 9.88 -17.88
C GLY A 144 -5.07 9.44 -17.64
N THR A 145 -6.07 10.18 -18.13
CA THR A 145 -7.50 9.92 -17.92
C THR A 145 -7.89 8.51 -18.41
N ASP A 146 -8.80 7.84 -17.68
CA ASP A 146 -9.29 6.49 -17.98
C ASP A 146 -8.21 5.39 -17.95
N GLY A 147 -7.15 5.57 -17.14
CA GLY A 147 -6.11 4.56 -16.98
C GLY A 147 -5.19 4.37 -18.19
N VAL A 148 -5.19 5.31 -19.15
CA VAL A 148 -4.35 5.24 -20.36
C VAL A 148 -3.45 6.47 -20.48
N ILE A 149 -2.14 6.26 -20.56
CA ILE A 149 -1.17 7.34 -20.80
C ILE A 149 -1.14 7.70 -22.28
N LYS A 150 -1.56 8.93 -22.62
CA LYS A 150 -1.47 9.52 -23.97
C LYS A 150 -0.63 10.79 -23.93
N LYS A 151 0.18 11.01 -24.95
CA LYS A 151 0.91 12.27 -25.11
C LYS A 151 -0.03 13.34 -25.66
N LEU A 152 -0.08 14.52 -25.03
CA LEU A 152 -0.77 15.70 -25.56
C LEU A 152 0.01 16.33 -26.72
#